data_AF-A0A429WSU9-F1
#
_entry.id   AF-A0A429WSU9-F1
#
_cell.length_a   1.000
_cell.length_b   1.000
_cell.length_c   1.000
_cell.angle_alpha   90.00
_cell.angle_beta   90.00
_cell.angle_gamma   90.00
#
_symmetry.space_group_name_H-M   'P 1'
#
loop_
_entity.id
_entity.type
_entity.pdbx_description
1 polymer ?
#
loop_
_entity_poly.entity_id
_entity_poly.type
_entity_poly.pdbx_seq_one_letter_code
_entity_poly.pdbx_strand_id
1 'polypeptide(L)'
;MNMHCRCCTKEIRTRMARGLCSPCYQRERRNGTLTTFQSTNDMTVEQRVAHYSKVDPNTGCVEWQGAKSHGYGVLGCGDKLVLAHRLSYSLRHGPVPADLVVRHRCDNPACVNVEHLEIGTHKDNADDKVERGRSLKGEHCPSAKLIAEQVASIRRDTRTHRAIAAVYGVTHRCIGNIKSRATWAHI
;
A
#
# COMPACT_ATOMS: atom_id res chain seq x y z
N MET A 1 -35.45 -24.49 19.14
CA MET A 1 -34.68 -23.48 19.90
C MET A 1 -33.48 -23.07 19.07
N ASN A 2 -33.45 -21.81 18.62
CA ASN A 2 -32.32 -21.28 17.87
C ASN A 2 -31.12 -21.11 18.82
N MET A 3 -30.02 -21.79 18.52
CA MET A 3 -28.81 -21.73 19.36
C MET A 3 -27.87 -20.65 18.82
N HIS A 4 -27.33 -19.83 19.72
CA HIS A 4 -26.44 -18.73 19.35
C HIS A 4 -25.00 -19.05 19.75
N CYS A 5 -24.04 -18.71 18.90
CA CYS A 5 -22.61 -18.88 19.17
C CYS A 5 -22.21 -18.09 20.41
N ARG A 6 -21.55 -18.73 21.38
CA ARG A 6 -21.04 -18.04 22.57
C ARG A 6 -19.94 -17.00 22.29
N CYS A 7 -19.31 -17.07 21.10
CA CYS A 7 -18.22 -16.18 20.69
C CYS A 7 -18.69 -14.96 19.89
N CYS A 8 -19.45 -15.21 18.83
CA CYS A 8 -19.81 -14.21 17.82
C CYS A 8 -21.31 -13.94 17.73
N THR A 9 -22.08 -14.48 18.68
CA THR A 9 -23.55 -14.34 18.82
C THR A 9 -24.39 -14.79 17.61
N LYS A 10 -23.78 -15.32 16.54
CA LYS A 10 -24.50 -15.81 15.36
C LYS A 10 -25.42 -16.96 15.68
N GLU A 11 -26.60 -16.94 15.08
CA GLU A 11 -27.53 -18.08 15.06
C GLU A 11 -26.90 -19.24 14.28
N ILE A 12 -26.92 -20.44 14.86
CA ILE A 12 -26.29 -21.63 14.29
C ILE A 12 -27.36 -22.71 14.04
N ARG A 13 -27.34 -23.26 12.82
CA ARG A 13 -28.32 -24.27 12.36
C ARG A 13 -27.88 -25.74 12.54
N THR A 14 -26.63 -26.01 12.94
CA THR A 14 -26.06 -27.38 13.08
C THR A 14 -25.38 -27.61 14.45
N ARG A 15 -25.11 -28.89 14.81
CA ARG A 15 -24.54 -29.30 16.11
C ARG A 15 -23.30 -28.48 16.52
N MET A 16 -23.31 -28.00 17.75
CA MET A 16 -22.23 -27.23 18.35
C MET A 16 -21.17 -28.15 18.99
N ALA A 17 -19.90 -27.99 18.61
CA ALA A 17 -18.81 -28.38 19.49
C ALA A 17 -18.55 -27.22 20.47
N ARG A 18 -18.68 -27.47 21.78
CA ARG A 18 -18.43 -26.49 22.85
C ARG A 18 -19.22 -25.17 22.70
N GLY A 19 -20.45 -25.19 22.15
CA GLY A 19 -21.28 -23.99 22.04
C GLY A 19 -20.79 -22.92 21.04
N LEU A 20 -19.93 -23.32 20.09
CA LEU A 20 -19.32 -22.44 19.10
C LEU A 20 -19.79 -22.81 17.69
N CYS A 21 -19.90 -21.81 16.80
CA CYS A 21 -20.04 -22.08 15.36
C CYS A 21 -18.75 -22.70 14.82
N SER A 22 -18.83 -23.47 13.72
CA SER A 22 -17.66 -24.11 13.11
C SER A 22 -16.46 -23.17 12.91
N PRO A 23 -16.64 -21.92 12.41
CA PRO A 23 -15.55 -20.95 12.33
C PRO A 23 -14.91 -20.60 13.68
N CYS A 24 -15.71 -20.31 14.71
CA CYS A 24 -15.20 -19.96 16.05
C CYS A 24 -14.52 -21.16 16.73
N TYR A 25 -15.05 -22.37 16.53
CA TYR A 25 -14.43 -23.61 17.02
C TYR A 25 -13.06 -23.85 16.37
N GLN A 26 -12.95 -23.69 15.04
CA GLN A 26 -11.66 -23.82 14.34
C GLN A 26 -10.66 -22.75 14.79
N ARG A 27 -11.13 -21.52 15.05
CA ARG A 27 -10.29 -20.42 15.52
C ARG A 27 -9.78 -20.65 16.94
N GLU A 28 -10.63 -21.13 17.85
CA GLU A 28 -10.25 -21.57 19.20
C GLU A 28 -9.16 -22.64 19.15
N ARG A 29 -9.37 -23.67 18.33
CA ARG A 29 -8.39 -24.76 18.15
C ARG A 29 -7.05 -24.27 17.63
N ARG A 30 -7.03 -23.26 16.76
CA ARG A 30 -5.80 -22.72 16.18
C ARG A 30 -5.05 -21.79 17.14
N ASN A 31 -5.79 -20.95 17.86
CA ASN A 31 -5.20 -19.83 18.60
C ASN A 31 -5.12 -20.08 20.13
N GLY A 32 -5.69 -21.16 20.64
CA GLY A 32 -5.69 -21.52 22.07
C GLY A 32 -6.63 -20.68 22.94
N THR A 33 -6.90 -19.43 22.55
CA THR A 33 -7.77 -18.49 23.28
C THR A 33 -8.90 -17.99 22.40
N LEU A 34 -10.10 -17.98 22.96
CA LEU A 34 -11.31 -17.47 22.33
C LEU A 34 -11.39 -15.96 22.53
N THR A 35 -10.89 -15.16 21.59
CA THR A 35 -11.16 -13.73 21.60
C THR A 35 -12.56 -13.47 21.07
N THR A 36 -13.39 -12.83 21.88
CA THR A 36 -14.71 -12.34 21.46
C THR A 36 -14.49 -11.42 20.26
N PHE A 37 -15.17 -11.70 19.15
CA PHE A 37 -15.06 -10.90 17.94
C PHE A 37 -16.45 -10.67 17.36
N GLN A 38 -16.75 -9.42 17.05
CA GLN A 38 -17.95 -9.07 16.30
C GLN A 38 -17.73 -9.50 14.85
N SER A 39 -18.50 -10.51 14.41
CA SER A 39 -18.43 -10.93 13.01
C SER A 39 -18.87 -9.77 12.12
N THR A 40 -17.95 -9.28 11.29
CA THR A 40 -18.26 -8.23 10.31
C THR A 40 -18.97 -8.77 9.06
N ASN A 41 -19.29 -10.07 9.01
CA ASN A 41 -19.88 -10.71 7.83
C ASN A 41 -21.32 -10.24 7.55
N ASP A 42 -22.04 -9.79 8.59
CA ASP A 42 -23.44 -9.36 8.45
C ASP A 42 -23.55 -7.84 8.33
N MET A 43 -22.41 -7.14 8.34
CA MET A 43 -22.33 -5.68 8.22
C MET A 43 -22.25 -5.27 6.75
N THR A 44 -22.86 -4.14 6.42
CA THR A 44 -22.70 -3.53 5.09
C THR A 44 -21.26 -3.08 4.88
N VAL A 45 -20.88 -2.78 3.63
CA VAL A 45 -19.53 -2.29 3.32
C VAL A 45 -19.23 -1.00 4.07
N GLU A 46 -20.19 -0.09 4.15
CA GLU A 46 -20.13 1.19 4.86
C GLU A 46 -19.85 0.98 6.35
N GLN A 47 -20.62 0.09 6.98
CA GLN A 47 -20.45 -0.22 8.40
C GLN A 47 -19.08 -0.83 8.67
N ARG A 48 -18.57 -1.68 7.77
CA ARG A 48 -17.24 -2.28 7.89
C ARG A 48 -16.13 -1.26 7.72
N VAL A 49 -16.26 -0.35 6.75
CA VAL A 49 -15.32 0.76 6.57
C VAL A 49 -15.27 1.62 7.84
N ALA A 50 -16.43 1.99 8.39
CA ALA A 50 -16.51 2.75 9.64
C ALA A 50 -15.90 1.99 10.83
N HIS A 51 -16.17 0.68 10.95
CA HIS A 51 -15.66 -0.16 12.03
C HIS A 51 -14.12 -0.21 12.08
N TYR A 52 -13.46 -0.22 10.93
CA TYR A 52 -11.99 -0.25 10.84
C TYR A 52 -11.35 1.14 10.76
N SER A 53 -12.13 2.21 10.88
CA SER A 53 -11.65 3.59 10.75
C SER A 53 -11.41 4.21 12.12
N LYS A 54 -10.17 4.63 12.41
CA LYS A 54 -9.82 5.30 13.67
C LYS A 54 -9.15 6.64 13.39
N VAL A 55 -9.69 7.72 13.96
CA VAL A 55 -9.08 9.06 13.81
C VAL A 55 -7.78 9.14 14.61
N ASP A 56 -6.71 9.58 13.96
CA ASP A 56 -5.48 10.00 14.62
C ASP A 56 -5.56 11.53 14.89
N PRO A 57 -5.62 11.95 16.16
CA PRO A 57 -5.77 13.36 16.50
C PRO A 57 -4.54 14.22 16.13
N ASN A 58 -3.37 13.62 15.95
CA ASN A 58 -2.15 14.38 15.64
C ASN A 58 -2.06 14.78 14.17
N THR A 59 -2.56 13.91 13.29
CA THR A 59 -2.44 14.07 11.84
C THR A 59 -3.77 14.39 11.16
N GLY A 60 -4.90 14.22 11.86
CA GLY A 60 -6.24 14.28 11.25
C GLY A 60 -6.54 13.12 10.29
N CYS A 61 -5.62 12.16 10.15
CA CYS A 61 -5.85 10.97 9.32
C CYS A 61 -6.90 10.07 9.98
N VAL A 62 -7.67 9.38 9.14
CA VAL A 62 -8.51 8.28 9.59
C VAL A 62 -7.79 7.00 9.25
N GLU A 63 -7.10 6.43 10.23
CA GLU A 63 -6.23 5.27 10.10
C GLU A 63 -7.01 3.97 9.98
N TRP A 64 -6.74 3.21 8.92
CA TRP A 64 -7.28 1.87 8.75
C TRP A 64 -6.68 0.87 9.75
N GLN A 65 -7.54 0.21 10.52
CA GLN A 65 -7.20 -0.81 11.51
C GLN A 65 -7.42 -2.24 11.01
N GLY A 66 -7.98 -2.40 9.80
CA GLY A 66 -8.22 -3.71 9.19
C GLY A 66 -6.97 -4.27 8.49
N ALA A 67 -7.19 -5.27 7.65
CA ALA A 67 -6.12 -5.87 6.84
C ALA A 67 -5.46 -4.82 5.92
N LYS A 68 -4.15 -4.97 5.69
CA LYS A 68 -3.35 -4.09 4.84
C LYS A 68 -2.56 -4.90 3.82
N SER A 69 -2.33 -4.32 2.64
CA SER A 69 -1.44 -4.84 1.60
C SER A 69 -0.55 -3.72 1.10
N HIS A 70 0.78 -3.90 1.17
CA HIS A 70 1.77 -2.88 0.81
C HIS A 70 1.52 -1.51 1.50
N GLY A 71 1.07 -1.54 2.76
CA GLY A 71 0.72 -0.35 3.54
C GLY A 71 -0.71 0.16 3.34
N TYR A 72 -1.37 -0.19 2.24
CA TYR A 72 -2.75 0.23 1.95
C TYR A 72 -3.77 -0.62 2.69
N GLY A 73 -4.79 0.03 3.28
CA GLY A 73 -5.94 -0.67 3.82
C GLY A 73 -6.71 -1.44 2.73
N VAL A 74 -7.15 -2.64 3.05
CA VAL A 74 -7.94 -3.50 2.16
C VAL A 74 -9.16 -4.08 2.88
N LEU A 75 -10.24 -4.28 2.13
CA LEU A 75 -11.48 -4.87 2.61
C LEU A 75 -12.03 -5.86 1.56
N GLY A 76 -12.39 -7.06 2.00
CA GLY A 76 -13.05 -8.04 1.12
C GLY A 76 -14.52 -7.66 0.92
N CYS A 77 -14.95 -7.47 -0.33
CA CYS A 77 -16.31 -7.16 -0.74
C CYS A 77 -16.77 -8.27 -1.71
N GLY A 78 -17.57 -9.22 -1.21
CA GLY A 78 -17.86 -10.46 -1.94
C GLY A 78 -16.58 -11.25 -2.20
N ASP A 79 -16.37 -11.66 -3.45
CA ASP A 79 -15.18 -12.44 -3.87
C ASP A 79 -13.95 -11.57 -4.21
N LYS A 80 -14.04 -10.25 -4.03
CA LYS A 80 -12.97 -9.31 -4.42
C LYS A 80 -12.40 -8.60 -3.20
N LEU A 81 -11.08 -8.43 -3.20
CA LEU A 81 -10.38 -7.56 -2.26
C LEU A 81 -10.29 -6.16 -2.86
N VAL A 82 -10.79 -5.15 -2.16
CA VAL A 82 -10.83 -3.76 -2.63
C VAL A 82 -10.05 -2.87 -1.67
N LEU A 83 -9.41 -1.83 -2.21
CA LEU A 83 -8.67 -0.84 -1.42
C LEU A 83 -9.64 0.01 -0.57
N ALA A 84 -9.37 0.09 0.73
CA ALA A 84 -10.25 0.73 1.71
C ALA A 84 -10.42 2.23 1.45
N HIS A 85 -9.36 2.94 1.04
CA HIS A 85 -9.46 4.36 0.70
C HIS A 85 -10.35 4.60 -0.53
N ARG A 86 -10.32 3.72 -1.54
CA ARG A 86 -11.20 3.82 -2.72
C ARG A 86 -12.65 3.55 -2.36
N LEU A 87 -12.91 2.59 -1.46
CA LEU A 87 -14.24 2.38 -0.91
C LEU A 87 -14.72 3.62 -0.17
N SER A 88 -13.92 4.16 0.76
CA SER A 88 -14.26 5.37 1.51
C SER A 88 -14.62 6.54 0.59
N TYR A 89 -13.80 6.80 -0.44
CA TYR A 89 -14.09 7.80 -1.46
C TYR A 89 -15.43 7.49 -2.18
N SER A 90 -15.61 6.25 -2.63
CA SER A 90 -16.78 5.88 -3.45
C SER A 90 -18.10 5.93 -2.67
N LEU A 91 -18.05 5.62 -1.37
CA LEU A 91 -19.20 5.72 -0.48
C LEU A 91 -19.68 7.16 -0.28
N ARG A 92 -18.77 8.14 -0.36
CA ARG A 92 -19.08 9.57 -0.18
C ARG A 92 -19.38 10.29 -1.49
N HIS A 93 -18.67 9.97 -2.56
CA HIS A 93 -18.71 10.72 -3.82
C HIS A 93 -19.26 9.92 -5.01
N GLY A 94 -19.56 8.63 -4.83
CA GLY A 94 -19.96 7.73 -5.91
C GLY A 94 -18.77 7.08 -6.62
N PRO A 95 -19.03 6.28 -7.67
CA PRO A 95 -18.01 5.47 -8.33
C PRO A 95 -16.89 6.33 -8.92
N VAL A 96 -15.64 5.89 -8.72
CA VAL A 96 -14.47 6.49 -9.36
C VAL A 96 -14.49 6.15 -10.86
N PRO A 97 -14.37 7.14 -11.77
CA PRO A 97 -14.25 6.88 -13.20
C PRO A 97 -13.11 5.92 -13.54
N ALA A 98 -13.28 5.11 -14.58
CA ALA A 98 -12.36 4.01 -14.91
C ALA A 98 -10.94 4.48 -15.30
N ASP A 99 -10.81 5.71 -15.78
CA ASP A 99 -9.57 6.36 -16.21
C ASP A 99 -8.87 7.14 -15.09
N LEU A 100 -9.46 7.20 -13.90
CA LEU A 100 -8.96 7.98 -12.78
C LEU A 100 -8.58 7.11 -11.58
N VAL A 101 -7.71 7.67 -10.74
CA VAL A 101 -7.21 7.04 -9.51
C VAL A 101 -7.48 7.93 -8.31
N VAL A 102 -7.74 7.30 -7.17
CA VAL A 102 -7.80 7.98 -5.87
C VAL A 102 -6.38 8.08 -5.31
N ARG A 103 -5.96 9.28 -4.92
CA ARG A 103 -4.63 9.63 -4.43
C ARG A 103 -4.72 10.22 -3.02
N HIS A 104 -3.65 10.06 -2.25
CA HIS A 104 -3.54 10.62 -0.90
C HIS A 104 -2.82 11.96 -0.90
N ARG A 105 -3.46 12.98 -0.33
CA ARG A 105 -2.83 14.27 -0.03
C ARG A 105 -1.93 14.22 1.21
N CYS A 106 -2.24 13.31 2.14
CA CYS A 106 -1.53 13.18 3.43
C CYS A 106 -0.35 12.22 3.43
N ASP A 107 0.03 11.63 2.28
CA ASP A 107 1.11 10.65 2.15
C ASP A 107 1.05 9.41 3.06
N ASN A 108 -0.16 9.09 3.54
CA ASN A 108 -0.39 7.96 4.41
C ASN A 108 -1.27 6.90 3.72
N PRO A 109 -0.68 5.79 3.23
CA PRO A 109 -1.41 4.73 2.52
C PRO A 109 -2.55 4.09 3.33
N ALA A 110 -2.46 4.11 4.66
CA ALA A 110 -3.47 3.54 5.55
C ALA A 110 -4.62 4.52 5.84
N CYS A 111 -4.50 5.79 5.46
CA CYS A 111 -5.55 6.78 5.65
C CYS A 111 -6.75 6.51 4.73
N VAL A 112 -7.95 6.52 5.30
CA VAL A 112 -9.23 6.41 4.60
C VAL A 112 -10.10 7.66 4.77
N ASN A 113 -9.55 8.75 5.31
CA ASN A 113 -10.26 10.02 5.45
C ASN A 113 -10.56 10.60 4.07
N VAL A 114 -11.83 10.73 3.71
CA VAL A 114 -12.23 11.22 2.38
C VAL A 114 -11.70 12.61 2.08
N GLU A 115 -11.59 13.48 3.08
CA GLU A 115 -11.04 14.84 2.93
C GLU A 115 -9.54 14.84 2.62
N HIS A 116 -8.84 13.73 2.89
CA HIS A 116 -7.43 13.54 2.53
C HIS A 116 -7.24 12.81 1.19
N LEU A 117 -8.34 12.50 0.50
CA LEU A 117 -8.34 11.79 -0.77
C LEU A 117 -8.74 12.73 -1.90
N GLU A 118 -8.11 12.54 -3.05
CA GLU A 118 -8.44 13.25 -4.28
C GLU A 118 -8.46 12.32 -5.47
N ILE A 119 -9.23 12.67 -6.48
CA ILE A 119 -9.15 12.00 -7.77
C ILE A 119 -8.06 12.68 -8.61
N GLY A 120 -7.33 11.89 -9.38
CA GLY A 120 -6.47 12.38 -10.44
C GLY A 120 -6.22 11.32 -11.49
N THR A 121 -5.39 11.66 -12.46
CA THR A 121 -4.92 10.75 -13.49
C THR A 121 -3.73 9.93 -12.98
N HIS A 122 -3.38 8.88 -13.70
CA HIS A 122 -2.12 8.16 -13.47
C HIS A 122 -0.89 9.06 -13.61
N LYS A 123 -0.96 10.09 -14.47
CA LYS A 123 0.09 11.09 -14.62
C LYS A 123 0.24 11.92 -13.35
N ASP A 124 -0.87 12.40 -12.77
CA ASP A 124 -0.82 13.19 -11.53
C ASP A 124 -0.20 12.38 -10.38
N ASN A 125 -0.57 11.11 -10.24
CA ASN A 125 0.04 10.23 -9.24
C ASN A 125 1.55 10.00 -9.47
N ALA A 126 2.00 9.95 -10.73
CA ALA A 126 3.41 9.85 -11.06
C ALA A 126 4.15 11.15 -10.75
N ASP A 127 3.53 12.29 -11.04
CA ASP A 127 4.08 13.62 -10.78
C ASP A 127 4.21 13.84 -9.25
N ASP A 128 3.21 13.45 -8.44
CA ASP A 128 3.28 13.47 -6.97
C ASP A 128 4.49 12.66 -6.44
N LYS A 129 4.78 11.51 -7.06
CA LYS A 129 5.91 10.66 -6.65
C LYS A 129 7.24 11.36 -6.92
N VAL A 130 7.33 12.12 -8.01
CA VAL A 130 8.54 12.88 -8.38
C VAL A 130 8.69 14.09 -7.46
N GLU A 131 7.62 14.88 -7.28
CA GLU A 131 7.61 16.08 -6.44
C GLU A 131 7.99 15.75 -4.99
N ARG A 132 7.43 14.67 -4.45
CA ARG A 132 7.70 14.22 -3.07
C ARG A 132 9.01 13.45 -2.91
N GLY A 133 9.86 13.42 -3.94
CA GLY A 133 11.19 12.79 -3.87
C GLY A 133 11.18 11.27 -3.70
N ARG A 134 10.05 10.60 -3.93
CA ARG A 134 9.88 9.13 -3.79
C ARG A 134 10.30 8.34 -5.03
N SER A 135 10.80 9.03 -6.05
CA SER A 135 11.40 8.39 -7.21
C SER A 135 12.82 7.95 -6.88
N LEU A 136 13.09 6.65 -7.00
CA LEU A 136 14.44 6.09 -6.83
C LEU A 136 15.36 6.71 -7.89
N LYS A 137 16.57 7.09 -7.46
CA LYS A 137 17.59 7.74 -8.31
C LYS A 137 18.94 7.11 -8.03
N GLY A 138 19.79 7.09 -9.07
CA GLY A 138 21.18 6.65 -8.94
C GLY A 138 21.29 5.23 -8.40
N GLU A 139 22.07 5.07 -7.34
CA GLU A 139 22.37 3.78 -6.71
C GLU A 139 21.18 3.17 -5.96
N HIS A 140 20.15 3.95 -5.65
CA HIS A 140 18.92 3.44 -5.04
C HIS A 140 18.00 2.73 -6.05
N CYS A 141 18.31 2.82 -7.35
CA CYS A 141 17.62 2.04 -8.37
C CYS A 141 18.07 0.57 -8.29
N PRO A 142 17.17 -0.42 -8.20
CA PRO A 142 17.56 -1.83 -8.08
C PRO A 142 18.42 -2.37 -9.24
N SER A 143 18.34 -1.73 -10.40
CA SER A 143 19.11 -2.08 -11.60
C SER A 143 20.41 -1.26 -11.76
N ALA A 144 20.77 -0.44 -10.78
CA ALA A 144 21.98 0.38 -10.85
C ALA A 144 23.23 -0.51 -10.80
N LYS A 145 24.11 -0.34 -11.78
CA LYS A 145 25.41 -1.04 -11.84
C LYS A 145 26.56 -0.26 -11.20
N LEU A 146 26.30 1.00 -10.85
CA LEU A 146 27.29 1.92 -10.33
C LEU A 146 26.77 2.51 -9.02
N ILE A 147 27.70 2.90 -8.15
CA ILE A 147 27.43 3.68 -6.94
C ILE A 147 27.90 5.13 -7.10
N ALA A 148 27.41 6.04 -6.26
CA ALA A 148 27.69 7.48 -6.33
C ALA A 148 29.20 7.78 -6.30
N GLU A 149 29.98 7.05 -5.51
CA GLU A 149 31.44 7.18 -5.43
C GLU A 149 32.14 6.80 -6.76
N GLN A 150 31.69 5.72 -7.40
CA GLN A 150 32.22 5.30 -8.70
C GLN A 150 31.88 6.34 -9.77
N VAL A 151 30.68 6.91 -9.72
CA VAL A 151 30.26 8.00 -10.62
C VAL A 151 31.13 9.25 -10.42
N ALA A 152 31.45 9.62 -9.18
CA ALA A 152 32.36 10.71 -8.89
C ALA A 152 33.78 10.44 -9.42
N SER A 153 34.27 9.20 -9.30
CA SER A 153 35.55 8.77 -9.86
C SER A 153 35.56 8.83 -11.39
N ILE A 154 34.52 8.31 -12.05
CA ILE A 154 34.34 8.34 -13.51
C ILE A 154 34.37 9.77 -14.06
N ARG A 155 33.78 10.74 -13.34
CA ARG A 155 33.75 12.15 -13.77
C ARG A 155 35.12 12.82 -13.75
N ARG A 156 36.01 12.42 -12.83
CA ARG A 156 37.38 12.95 -12.73
C ARG A 156 38.37 12.22 -13.63
N ASP A 157 38.04 11.00 -14.05
CA ASP A 157 38.88 10.17 -14.90
C ASP A 157 39.04 10.81 -16.30
N THR A 158 40.27 10.94 -16.78
CA THR A 158 40.60 11.54 -18.08
C THR A 158 40.77 10.52 -19.20
N ARG A 159 40.75 9.22 -18.89
CA ARG A 159 40.85 8.14 -19.88
C ARG A 159 39.66 8.16 -20.86
N THR A 160 39.83 7.44 -21.96
CA THR A 160 38.76 7.30 -22.97
C THR A 160 37.53 6.62 -22.39
N HIS A 161 36.34 6.97 -22.89
CA HIS A 161 35.09 6.37 -22.40
C HIS A 161 35.07 4.85 -22.51
N ARG A 162 35.73 4.27 -23.53
CA ARG A 162 35.83 2.81 -23.71
C ARG A 162 36.71 2.16 -22.66
N ALA A 163 37.85 2.77 -22.32
CA ALA A 163 38.74 2.25 -21.27
C ALA A 163 38.05 2.27 -19.90
N ILE A 164 37.37 3.38 -19.57
CA ILE A 164 36.61 3.50 -18.31
C ILE A 164 35.47 2.47 -18.28
N ALA A 165 34.71 2.36 -19.37
CA ALA A 165 33.60 1.43 -19.50
C ALA A 165 33.98 -0.03 -19.25
N ALA A 166 35.14 -0.45 -19.78
CA ALA A 166 35.66 -1.81 -19.58
C ALA A 166 35.96 -2.11 -18.10
N VAL A 167 36.49 -1.14 -17.35
CA VAL A 167 36.80 -1.29 -15.92
C VAL A 167 35.52 -1.47 -15.09
N TYR A 168 34.48 -0.69 -15.39
CA TYR A 168 33.24 -0.69 -14.61
C TYR A 168 32.15 -1.64 -15.15
N GLY A 169 32.42 -2.39 -16.23
CA GLY A 169 31.45 -3.32 -16.82
C GLY A 169 30.18 -2.64 -17.37
N VAL A 170 30.30 -1.39 -17.84
CA VAL A 170 29.20 -0.60 -18.42
C VAL A 170 29.49 -0.25 -19.87
N THR A 171 28.53 0.35 -20.58
CA THR A 171 28.76 0.80 -21.95
C THR A 171 29.51 2.14 -21.98
N HIS A 172 30.33 2.38 -23.01
CA HIS A 172 31.02 3.67 -23.18
C HIS A 172 30.04 4.86 -23.31
N ARG A 173 28.81 4.62 -23.78
CA ARG A 173 27.74 5.62 -23.82
C ARG A 173 27.20 5.95 -22.41
N CYS A 174 27.13 4.98 -21.51
CA CYS A 174 26.83 5.22 -20.09
C CYS A 174 27.88 6.16 -19.47
N ILE A 175 29.17 5.92 -19.73
CA ILE A 175 30.25 6.81 -19.28
C ILE A 175 30.09 8.23 -19.85
N GLY A 176 29.81 8.36 -21.15
CA GLY A 176 29.57 9.66 -21.77
C GLY A 176 28.38 10.41 -21.15
N ASN A 177 27.28 9.72 -20.86
CA ASN A 177 26.11 10.28 -20.19
C ASN A 177 26.38 10.68 -18.73
N ILE A 178 27.27 9.96 -18.04
CA ILE A 178 27.69 10.31 -16.67
C ILE A 178 28.57 11.57 -16.69
N LYS A 179 29.52 11.66 -17.62
CA LYS A 179 30.44 12.82 -17.73
C LYS A 179 29.73 14.10 -18.18
N SER A 180 28.78 13.99 -19.12
CA SER A 180 27.94 15.10 -19.56
C SER A 180 26.83 15.47 -18.57
N ARG A 181 26.71 14.75 -17.45
CA ARG A 181 25.63 14.89 -16.46
C ARG A 181 24.21 14.69 -17.02
N ALA A 182 24.07 14.10 -18.21
CA ALA A 182 22.78 13.67 -18.74
C ALA A 182 22.13 12.57 -17.88
N THR A 183 22.94 11.81 -17.16
CA THR A 183 22.52 10.85 -16.12
C THR A 183 23.26 11.13 -14.82
N TRP A 184 22.72 10.66 -13.69
CA TRP A 184 23.30 10.91 -12.36
C TRP A 184 23.46 12.40 -12.01
N ALA A 185 22.60 13.27 -12.54
CA ALA A 185 22.69 14.73 -12.36
C ALA A 185 22.57 15.22 -10.90
N HIS A 186 22.08 14.37 -10.00
CA HIS A 186 21.92 14.64 -8.57
C HIS A 186 23.20 14.40 -7.75
N ILE A 187 24.16 13.68 -8.32
CA ILE A 187 25.55 13.57 -7.84
C ILE A 187 26.35 14.65 -8.57
#